data_AF-A0A7Y4KEP4-F1
#
_entry.id   AF-A0A7Y4KEP4-F1
#
_cell.length_a   1.000
_cell.length_b   1.000
_cell.length_c   1.000
_cell.angle_alpha   90.00
_cell.angle_beta   90.00
_cell.angle_gamma   90.00
#
_symmetry.space_group_name_H-M   'P 1'
#
loop_
_entity.id
_entity.type
_entity.pdbx_description
1 polymer ?
#
loop_
_entity_poly.entity_id
_entity_poly.type
_entity_poly.pdbx_seq_one_letter_code
_entity_poly.pdbx_strand_id
1 'polypeptide(L)'
;MDLIGQLSQQLGVDGTQAQGLAGSLLKMVQGTVQEKVGPDAARQMDQAIPEMQGWQQQAQAHAPAGGDGGGLMGALGGMLGGAGGGGGGGLMGALGGAAAHAGEVAGVVAILQRFNLDAGKATLVAPLLLNFLKSRLDPGLVGKILAVAPMLAGGAGGGSGPQGGGGLG
;
A
#
# COMPACT_ATOMS: atom_id res chain seq x y z
N MET A 1 -4.07 -18.78 2.50
CA MET A 1 -3.43 -18.05 3.61
C MET A 1 -4.45 -17.16 4.28
N ASP A 2 -4.36 -17.01 5.60
CA ASP A 2 -5.24 -16.13 6.37
C ASP A 2 -4.52 -14.80 6.68
N LEU A 3 -4.79 -13.78 5.86
CA LEU A 3 -4.19 -12.46 6.01
C LEU A 3 -4.64 -11.79 7.32
N ILE A 4 -5.91 -11.94 7.68
CA ILE A 4 -6.53 -11.29 8.84
C ILE A 4 -5.94 -11.81 10.15
N GLY A 5 -5.81 -13.12 10.29
CA GLY A 5 -5.21 -13.79 11.43
C GLY A 5 -3.73 -13.42 11.57
N GLN A 6 -2.98 -13.35 10.47
CA GLN A 6 -1.58 -12.92 10.53
C GLN A 6 -1.44 -11.44 10.91
N LEU A 7 -2.27 -10.56 10.37
CA LEU A 7 -2.31 -9.14 10.76
C LEU A 7 -2.70 -9.01 12.24
N SER A 8 -3.73 -9.73 12.69
CA SER A 8 -4.14 -9.74 14.10
C SER A 8 -3.02 -10.20 15.04
N GLN A 9 -2.36 -11.31 14.72
CA GLN A 9 -1.28 -11.88 15.53
C GLN A 9 -0.01 -11.02 15.53
N GLN A 10 0.40 -10.49 14.37
CA GLN A 10 1.65 -9.71 14.27
C GLN A 10 1.48 -8.26 14.73
N LEU A 11 0.31 -7.67 14.49
CA LEU A 11 0.05 -6.28 14.82
C LEU A 11 -0.56 -6.12 16.20
N GLY A 12 -1.18 -7.17 16.75
CA GLY A 12 -1.90 -7.13 18.02
C GLY A 12 -3.26 -6.44 17.90
N VAL A 13 -3.91 -6.56 16.75
CA VAL A 13 -5.22 -5.95 16.46
C VAL A 13 -6.34 -6.99 16.50
N ASP A 14 -7.55 -6.55 16.79
CA ASP A 14 -8.74 -7.41 16.73
C ASP A 14 -9.07 -7.81 15.29
N GLY A 15 -9.77 -8.94 15.11
CA GLY A 15 -10.12 -9.46 13.77
C GLY A 15 -10.85 -8.43 12.90
N THR A 16 -11.73 -7.62 13.49
CA THR A 16 -12.45 -6.53 12.83
C THR A 16 -11.50 -5.42 12.32
N GLN A 17 -10.52 -5.04 13.14
CA GLN A 17 -9.51 -4.04 12.77
C GLN A 17 -8.55 -4.59 11.71
N ALA A 18 -8.13 -5.85 11.82
CA ALA A 18 -7.33 -6.51 10.80
C ALA A 18 -8.05 -6.55 9.44
N GLN A 19 -9.37 -6.80 9.42
CA GLN A 19 -10.18 -6.73 8.21
C GLN A 19 -10.20 -5.31 7.64
N GLY A 20 -10.41 -4.29 8.45
CA GLY A 20 -10.37 -2.90 8.00
C GLY A 20 -8.99 -2.48 7.48
N LEU A 21 -7.92 -2.94 8.12
CA LEU A 21 -6.55 -2.68 7.70
C LEU A 21 -6.25 -3.35 6.36
N ALA A 22 -6.55 -4.65 6.24
CA ALA A 22 -6.39 -5.41 5.01
C ALA A 22 -7.20 -4.81 3.86
N GLY A 23 -8.46 -4.42 4.11
CA GLY A 23 -9.32 -3.76 3.13
C GLY A 23 -8.77 -2.41 2.66
N SER A 24 -8.23 -1.61 3.57
CA SER A 24 -7.62 -0.30 3.25
C SER A 24 -6.38 -0.48 2.37
N LEU A 25 -5.51 -1.42 2.73
CA LEU A 25 -4.27 -1.71 2.00
C LEU A 25 -4.56 -2.29 0.62
N LEU A 26 -5.48 -3.25 0.54
CA LEU A 26 -5.89 -3.85 -0.73
C LEU A 26 -6.52 -2.81 -1.65
N LYS A 27 -7.30 -1.88 -1.12
CA LYS A 27 -7.89 -0.79 -1.91
C LYS A 27 -6.82 0.15 -2.48
N MET A 28 -5.78 0.44 -1.72
CA MET A 28 -4.63 1.22 -2.20
C MET A 28 -3.92 0.49 -3.34
N VAL A 29 -3.57 -0.79 -3.14
CA VAL A 29 -2.93 -1.61 -4.17
C VAL A 29 -3.83 -1.74 -5.39
N GLN A 30 -5.13 -1.96 -5.21
CA GLN A 30 -6.10 -2.03 -6.29
C GLN A 30 -6.16 -0.72 -7.07
N GLY A 31 -6.13 0.44 -6.40
CA GLY A 31 -6.05 1.76 -7.03
C GLY A 31 -4.78 1.92 -7.87
N THR A 32 -3.60 1.62 -7.30
CA THR A 32 -2.32 1.67 -8.01
C THR A 32 -2.30 0.72 -9.20
N VAL A 33 -2.83 -0.49 -9.05
CA VAL A 33 -2.89 -1.50 -10.12
C VAL A 33 -3.87 -1.06 -11.21
N GLN A 34 -5.03 -0.53 -10.84
CA GLN A 34 -5.99 0.01 -11.80
C GLN A 34 -5.39 1.13 -12.63
N GLU A 35 -4.60 2.02 -12.00
CA GLU A 35 -3.99 3.17 -12.64
C GLU A 35 -2.76 2.81 -13.49
N LYS A 36 -1.89 1.93 -12.98
CA LYS A 36 -0.59 1.59 -13.60
C LYS A 36 -0.65 0.37 -14.52
N VAL A 37 -1.45 -0.64 -14.19
CA VAL A 37 -1.58 -1.89 -14.96
C VAL A 37 -2.82 -1.85 -15.83
N GLY A 38 -3.94 -1.39 -15.27
CA GLY A 38 -5.21 -1.24 -15.95
C GLY A 38 -6.39 -1.80 -15.17
N PRO A 39 -7.63 -1.41 -15.56
CA PRO A 39 -8.85 -1.80 -14.86
C PRO A 39 -9.11 -3.31 -14.85
N ASP A 40 -8.65 -4.05 -15.84
CA ASP A 40 -8.81 -5.51 -15.88
C ASP A 40 -7.99 -6.22 -14.80
N ALA A 41 -6.80 -5.71 -14.48
CA ALA A 41 -5.99 -6.24 -13.38
C ALA A 41 -6.67 -6.01 -12.03
N ALA A 42 -7.29 -4.84 -11.84
CA ALA A 42 -8.06 -4.56 -10.63
C ALA A 42 -9.32 -5.44 -10.51
N ARG A 43 -9.98 -5.77 -11.62
CA ARG A 43 -11.10 -6.74 -11.63
C ARG A 43 -10.65 -8.15 -11.30
N GLN A 44 -9.50 -8.58 -11.81
CA GLN A 44 -8.92 -9.88 -11.44
C GLN A 44 -8.62 -9.97 -9.95
N MET A 45 -8.17 -8.87 -9.33
CA MET A 45 -7.98 -8.82 -7.88
C MET A 45 -9.28 -8.97 -7.10
N ASP A 46 -10.36 -8.31 -7.54
CA ASP A 46 -11.70 -8.41 -6.93
C ASP A 46 -12.26 -9.84 -7.06
N GLN A 47 -12.10 -10.46 -8.23
CA GLN A 47 -12.54 -11.84 -8.49
C GLN A 47 -11.75 -12.88 -7.67
N ALA A 48 -10.44 -12.68 -7.50
CA ALA A 48 -9.57 -13.58 -6.75
C ALA A 48 -9.76 -13.45 -5.23
N ILE A 49 -10.24 -12.30 -4.76
CA ILE A 49 -10.41 -11.99 -3.34
C ILE A 49 -11.85 -11.46 -3.12
N PRO A 50 -12.87 -12.32 -3.22
CA PRO A 50 -14.27 -11.91 -3.01
C PRO A 50 -14.50 -11.38 -1.58
N GLU A 51 -13.71 -11.86 -0.61
CA GLU A 51 -13.74 -11.36 0.77
C GLU A 51 -13.28 -9.89 0.89
N MET A 52 -12.59 -9.35 -0.13
CA MET A 52 -12.08 -7.98 -0.15
C MET A 52 -13.20 -6.97 0.01
N GLN A 53 -14.39 -7.22 -0.55
CA GLN A 53 -15.53 -6.31 -0.44
C GLN A 53 -15.96 -6.14 1.03
N GLY A 54 -16.04 -7.23 1.79
CA GLY A 54 -16.36 -7.19 3.22
C GLY A 54 -15.28 -6.48 4.03
N TRP A 55 -14.02 -6.69 3.70
CA TRP A 55 -12.89 -6.00 4.34
C TRP A 55 -12.85 -4.50 4.01
N GLN A 56 -13.17 -4.12 2.77
CA GLN A 56 -13.30 -2.72 2.38
C GLN A 56 -14.47 -2.02 3.09
N GLN A 57 -15.56 -2.74 3.36
CA GLN A 57 -16.64 -2.21 4.19
C GLN A 57 -16.18 -2.00 5.64
N GLN A 58 -15.45 -2.95 6.22
CA GLN A 58 -14.83 -2.78 7.55
C GLN A 58 -13.85 -1.60 7.60
N ALA A 59 -13.10 -1.39 6.53
CA ALA A 59 -12.18 -0.27 6.37
C ALA A 59 -12.90 1.08 6.34
N GLN A 60 -14.06 1.13 5.69
CA GLN A 60 -14.94 2.30 5.67
C GLN A 60 -15.62 2.52 7.02
N ALA A 61 -15.98 1.46 7.74
CA ALA A 61 -16.56 1.57 9.08
C ALA A 61 -15.55 2.11 10.12
N HIS A 62 -14.26 1.82 9.93
CA HIS A 62 -13.16 2.40 10.73
C HIS A 62 -12.63 3.73 10.14
N ALA A 63 -13.27 4.25 9.10
CA ALA A 63 -13.03 5.61 8.68
C ALA A 63 -13.62 6.59 9.69
N PRO A 64 -12.90 7.64 10.15
CA PRO A 64 -13.58 8.76 10.77
C PRO A 64 -14.70 9.20 9.84
N ALA A 65 -15.92 9.24 10.40
CA ALA A 65 -17.12 9.68 9.71
C ALA A 65 -16.90 11.13 9.23
N GLY A 66 -16.53 11.28 7.97
CA GLY A 66 -16.08 12.55 7.39
C GLY A 66 -15.06 12.31 6.29
N GLY A 67 -15.49 11.77 5.16
CA GLY A 67 -14.58 11.53 4.05
C GLY A 67 -15.16 10.88 2.81
N ASP A 68 -16.44 11.11 2.51
CA ASP A 68 -16.93 10.98 1.13
C ASP A 68 -16.14 11.95 0.25
N GLY A 69 -15.18 11.43 -0.53
CA GLY A 69 -14.51 12.19 -1.61
C GLY A 69 -13.05 12.63 -1.40
N GLY A 70 -12.28 12.05 -0.47
CA GLY A 70 -10.94 12.55 -0.12
C GLY A 70 -9.73 11.68 -0.49
N GLY A 71 -9.90 10.55 -1.18
CA GLY A 71 -8.78 9.66 -1.54
C GLY A 71 -7.86 10.34 -2.57
N LEU A 72 -6.60 10.59 -2.20
CA LEU A 72 -5.53 11.21 -3.01
C LEU A 72 -5.83 12.62 -3.54
N MET A 73 -7.03 12.91 -4.03
CA MET A 73 -7.51 14.22 -4.47
C MET A 73 -7.77 15.20 -3.32
N GLY A 74 -8.07 14.70 -2.11
CA GLY A 74 -8.12 15.52 -0.89
C GLY A 74 -6.73 15.85 -0.34
N ALA A 75 -5.77 14.94 -0.49
CA ALA A 75 -4.36 15.18 -0.14
C ALA A 75 -3.67 16.09 -1.19
N LEU A 76 -3.98 15.91 -2.47
CA LEU A 76 -3.58 16.83 -3.54
C LEU A 76 -4.27 18.18 -3.38
N GLY A 77 -5.55 18.21 -3.02
CA GLY A 77 -6.33 19.44 -2.77
C GLY A 77 -5.89 20.19 -1.52
N GLY A 78 -5.42 19.49 -0.49
CA GLY A 78 -4.79 20.10 0.70
C GLY A 78 -3.39 20.64 0.42
N MET A 79 -2.63 20.01 -0.47
CA MET A 79 -1.31 20.49 -0.89
C MET A 79 -1.41 21.60 -1.96
N LEU A 80 -2.46 21.60 -2.79
CA LEU A 80 -2.77 22.62 -3.78
C LEU A 80 -3.52 23.82 -3.15
N GLY A 81 -4.27 23.59 -2.07
CA GLY A 81 -5.02 24.62 -1.33
C GLY A 81 -4.26 25.25 -0.16
N GLY A 82 -3.18 24.62 0.32
CA GLY A 82 -2.35 25.11 1.42
C GLY A 82 -1.14 25.95 0.99
N ALA A 83 -0.78 25.93 -0.29
CA ALA A 83 0.30 26.74 -0.85
C ALA A 83 -0.27 27.69 -1.90
N GLY A 84 -0.93 28.75 -1.43
CA GLY A 84 -1.18 29.90 -2.27
C GLY A 84 0.13 30.42 -2.85
N GLY A 85 0.22 30.41 -4.18
CA GLY A 85 1.11 31.29 -4.94
C GLY A 85 2.37 30.66 -5.52
N GLY A 86 2.46 30.71 -6.85
CA GLY A 86 3.74 30.89 -7.55
C GLY A 86 4.17 29.71 -8.41
N GLY A 87 4.27 29.97 -9.71
CA GLY A 87 4.60 28.98 -10.73
C GLY A 87 5.97 28.31 -10.58
N GLY A 88 6.10 27.14 -11.21
CA GLY A 88 7.37 26.40 -11.25
C GLY A 88 7.27 24.96 -11.74
N GLY A 89 6.39 24.67 -12.71
CA GLY A 89 6.14 23.33 -13.24
C GLY A 89 7.23 22.81 -14.18
N GLY A 90 8.44 22.55 -13.66
CA GLY A 90 9.54 22.00 -14.46
C GLY A 90 10.41 20.96 -13.77
N LEU A 91 10.36 20.86 -12.43
CA LEU A 91 11.22 19.96 -11.64
C LEU A 91 10.40 18.91 -10.85
N MET A 92 9.07 18.98 -10.95
CA MET A 92 8.10 18.14 -10.23
C MET A 92 7.73 16.84 -10.96
N GLY A 93 8.46 16.48 -12.03
CA GLY A 93 8.32 15.17 -12.69
C GLY A 93 9.28 14.13 -12.12
N ALA A 94 10.52 14.53 -11.80
CA ALA A 94 11.55 13.64 -11.26
C ALA A 94 11.40 13.39 -9.75
N LEU A 95 10.89 14.38 -9.00
CA LEU A 95 10.40 14.14 -7.64
C LEU A 95 9.09 13.35 -7.60
N GLY A 96 8.32 13.30 -8.68
CA GLY A 96 7.05 12.58 -8.72
C GLY A 96 7.20 11.06 -8.51
N GLY A 97 8.33 10.46 -8.91
CA GLY A 97 8.62 9.05 -8.65
C GLY A 97 9.05 8.77 -7.21
N ALA A 98 9.86 9.66 -6.62
CA ALA A 98 10.27 9.56 -5.21
C ALA A 98 9.12 9.95 -4.25
N ALA A 99 8.26 10.89 -4.65
CA ALA A 99 7.06 11.29 -3.94
C ALA A 99 5.92 10.28 -4.12
N ALA A 100 5.88 9.52 -5.22
CA ALA A 100 4.98 8.37 -5.36
C ALA A 100 5.37 7.28 -4.34
N HIS A 101 6.65 6.89 -4.30
CA HIS A 101 7.18 5.95 -3.31
C HIS A 101 7.00 6.45 -1.86
N ALA A 102 7.31 7.72 -1.60
CA ALA A 102 7.11 8.31 -0.29
C ALA A 102 5.63 8.45 0.06
N GLY A 103 4.76 8.74 -0.91
CA GLY A 103 3.31 8.83 -0.77
C GLY A 103 2.65 7.48 -0.55
N GLU A 104 3.21 6.42 -1.11
CA GLU A 104 2.78 5.03 -0.93
C GLU A 104 3.13 4.53 0.48
N VAL A 105 4.38 4.74 0.92
CA VAL A 105 4.80 4.42 2.30
C VAL A 105 4.04 5.30 3.31
N ALA A 106 3.89 6.59 3.03
CA ALA A 106 3.08 7.50 3.86
C ALA A 106 1.60 7.09 3.88
N GLY A 107 1.06 6.57 2.78
CA GLY A 107 -0.29 6.03 2.72
C GLY A 107 -0.46 4.82 3.63
N VAL A 108 0.50 3.88 3.60
CA VAL A 108 0.50 2.71 4.49
C VAL A 108 0.62 3.14 5.95
N VAL A 109 1.52 4.08 6.26
CA VAL A 109 1.67 4.63 7.62
C VAL A 109 0.42 5.37 8.07
N ALA A 110 -0.22 6.16 7.22
CA ALA A 110 -1.48 6.85 7.53
C ALA A 110 -2.61 5.87 7.81
N ILE A 111 -2.68 4.77 7.04
CA ILE A 111 -3.61 3.67 7.31
C ILE A 111 -3.29 3.06 8.69
N LEU A 112 -2.04 2.69 8.97
CA LEU A 112 -1.65 2.12 10.27
C LEU A 112 -2.00 3.05 11.44
N GLN A 113 -1.65 4.33 11.34
CA GLN A 113 -1.96 5.33 12.36
C GLN A 113 -3.47 5.48 12.59
N ARG A 114 -4.29 5.36 11.54
CA ARG A 114 -5.76 5.34 11.66
C ARG A 114 -6.26 4.18 12.51
N PHE A 115 -5.61 3.02 12.42
CA PHE A 115 -5.89 1.84 13.24
C PHE A 115 -5.12 1.86 14.58
N ASN A 116 -4.54 3.01 14.95
CA ASN A 116 -3.74 3.20 16.17
C ASN A 116 -2.49 2.29 16.23
N LEU A 117 -1.93 1.97 15.07
CA LEU A 117 -0.73 1.16 14.91
C LEU A 117 0.50 2.01 14.62
N ASP A 118 1.62 1.58 15.18
CA ASP A 118 2.92 2.24 15.01
C ASP A 118 3.51 2.01 13.61
N ALA A 119 4.21 3.02 13.08
CA ALA A 119 4.86 2.96 11.77
C ALA A 119 5.90 1.83 11.66
N GLY A 120 6.53 1.42 12.76
CA GLY A 120 7.46 0.28 12.79
C GLY A 120 6.82 -1.03 12.34
N LYS A 121 5.50 -1.19 12.52
CA LYS A 121 4.74 -2.37 12.09
C LYS A 121 4.39 -2.36 10.60
N ALA A 122 4.53 -1.23 9.90
CA ALA A 122 4.30 -1.13 8.46
C ALA A 122 5.18 -2.12 7.66
N THR A 123 6.41 -2.31 8.13
CA THR A 123 7.39 -3.21 7.51
C THR A 123 6.98 -4.68 7.59
N LEU A 124 6.13 -5.05 8.56
CA LEU A 124 5.60 -6.40 8.73
C LEU A 124 4.40 -6.67 7.80
N VAL A 125 3.66 -5.63 7.43
CA VAL A 125 2.46 -5.73 6.61
C VAL A 125 2.79 -6.08 5.15
N ALA A 126 3.82 -5.46 4.59
CA ALA A 126 4.21 -5.67 3.20
C ALA A 126 4.47 -7.14 2.83
N PRO A 127 5.31 -7.91 3.57
CA PRO A 127 5.52 -9.33 3.26
C PRO A 127 4.27 -10.19 3.49
N LEU A 128 3.41 -9.87 4.47
CA LEU A 128 2.14 -10.59 4.65
C LEU A 128 1.21 -10.40 3.45
N LEU A 129 1.04 -9.15 3.02
CA LEU A 129 0.20 -8.80 1.89
C LEU A 129 0.74 -9.43 0.59
N LEU A 130 2.06 -9.39 0.38
CA LEU A 130 2.68 -10.04 -0.77
C LEU A 130 2.42 -11.56 -0.77
N ASN A 131 2.61 -12.23 0.36
CA ASN A 131 2.37 -13.68 0.46
C ASN A 131 0.90 -14.03 0.21
N PHE A 132 -0.03 -13.21 0.71
CA PHE A 132 -1.44 -13.36 0.43
C PHE A 132 -1.77 -13.17 -1.06
N LEU A 133 -1.27 -12.11 -1.68
CA LEU A 133 -1.43 -11.83 -3.11
C LEU A 133 -0.88 -12.98 -3.96
N LYS A 134 0.30 -13.51 -3.63
CA LYS A 134 0.88 -14.70 -4.28
C LYS A 134 0.02 -15.96 -4.13
N SER A 135 -0.72 -16.08 -3.03
CA SER A 135 -1.58 -17.23 -2.75
C SER A 135 -2.96 -17.12 -3.43
N ARG A 136 -3.42 -15.92 -3.79
CA ARG A 136 -4.76 -15.68 -4.35
C ARG A 136 -4.74 -15.30 -5.82
N LEU A 137 -3.73 -14.55 -6.26
CA LEU A 137 -3.60 -14.03 -7.61
C LEU A 137 -2.66 -14.90 -8.43
N ASP A 138 -2.87 -14.85 -9.74
CA ASP A 138 -2.00 -15.49 -10.72
C ASP A 138 -0.56 -14.93 -10.64
N PRO A 139 0.48 -15.78 -10.80
CA PRO A 139 1.88 -15.34 -10.77
C PRO A 139 2.20 -14.24 -11.78
N GLY A 140 1.55 -14.29 -12.95
CA GLY A 140 1.71 -13.28 -14.00
C GLY A 140 1.13 -11.91 -13.59
N LEU A 141 0.01 -11.90 -12.85
CA LEU A 141 -0.57 -10.68 -12.31
C LEU A 141 0.29 -10.14 -11.16
N VAL A 142 0.71 -11.00 -10.24
CA VAL A 142 1.60 -10.61 -9.12
C VAL A 142 2.90 -9.98 -9.63
N GLY A 143 3.51 -10.53 -10.69
CA GLY A 143 4.69 -9.94 -11.32
C GLY A 143 4.44 -8.52 -11.83
N LYS A 144 3.26 -8.26 -12.42
CA LYS A 144 2.86 -6.90 -12.85
C LYS A 144 2.63 -5.97 -11.67
N ILE A 145 1.98 -6.45 -10.60
CA ILE A 145 1.77 -5.68 -9.36
C ILE A 145 3.11 -5.28 -8.75
N LEU A 146 4.07 -6.20 -8.67
CA LEU A 146 5.40 -5.92 -8.12
C LEU A 146 6.20 -4.93 -8.98
N ALA A 147 5.97 -4.91 -10.30
CA ALA A 147 6.59 -3.95 -11.20
C ALA A 147 6.05 -2.52 -11.00
N VAL A 148 4.78 -2.38 -10.60
CA VAL A 148 4.12 -1.07 -10.42
C VAL A 148 4.02 -0.61 -8.96
N ALA A 149 4.16 -1.52 -8.01
CA ALA A 149 4.14 -1.28 -6.58
C ALA A 149 5.38 -1.92 -5.93
N PRO A 150 6.59 -1.35 -6.14
CA PRO A 150 7.85 -1.91 -5.64
C PRO A 150 7.89 -1.98 -4.10
N MET A 151 7.08 -1.16 -3.43
CA MET A 151 6.85 -1.21 -1.98
C MET A 151 6.42 -2.60 -1.47
N LEU A 152 5.70 -3.39 -2.28
CA LEU A 152 5.29 -4.76 -1.94
C LEU A 152 6.45 -5.74 -2.12
N ALA A 153 7.34 -5.47 -3.08
CA ALA A 153 8.58 -6.23 -3.28
C ALA A 153 9.62 -5.91 -2.18
N GLY A 154 9.58 -4.68 -1.65
CA GLY A 154 10.58 -4.10 -0.76
C GLY A 154 10.57 -4.58 0.70
N GLY A 155 9.75 -5.55 1.07
CA GLY A 155 9.88 -6.25 2.38
C GLY A 155 11.06 -7.22 2.43
N ALA A 156 11.67 -7.54 1.29
CA ALA A 156 12.87 -8.36 1.18
C ALA A 156 14.09 -7.48 0.86
N GLY A 157 14.55 -6.68 1.82
CA GLY A 157 15.67 -5.76 1.56
C GLY A 157 16.18 -5.00 2.76
N GLY A 158 16.34 -5.66 3.92
CA GLY A 158 16.98 -5.06 5.08
C GLY A 158 17.68 -6.12 5.94
N GLY A 159 18.88 -6.53 5.54
CA GLY A 159 19.70 -7.51 6.24
C GLY A 159 21.05 -7.79 5.59
N SER A 160 21.93 -6.79 5.63
CA SER A 160 23.39 -6.86 5.87
C SER A 160 24.23 -7.95 5.19
N GLY A 161 25.05 -7.51 4.23
CA GLY A 161 26.33 -8.12 3.91
C GLY A 161 27.08 -7.30 2.85
N PRO A 162 28.21 -6.64 3.16
CA PRO A 162 29.06 -6.10 2.11
C PRO A 162 29.55 -7.28 1.28
N GLN A 163 29.34 -7.22 -0.03
CA GLN A 163 30.00 -8.11 -0.98
C GLN A 163 31.50 -7.79 -0.91
N GLY A 164 32.19 -8.41 0.04
CA GLY A 164 33.63 -8.57 -0.01
C GLY A 164 33.98 -9.49 -1.18
N GLY A 165 35.02 -9.11 -1.94
CA GLY A 165 35.71 -10.03 -2.83
C GLY A 165 36.17 -9.42 -4.16
N GLY A 166 37.44 -8.99 -4.20
CA GLY A 166 38.21 -8.66 -5.40
C GLY A 166 39.11 -7.44 -5.11
N GLY A 167 40.34 -7.62 -4.60
CA GLY A 167 41.53 -7.89 -5.43
C GLY A 167 41.91 -6.60 -6.17
N LEU A 168 43.07 -5.96 -5.94
CA LEU A 168 44.41 -6.50 -6.08
C LEU A 168 45.41 -5.57 -5.36
N GLY A 169 46.41 -6.18 -4.72
CA GLY A 169 47.72 -5.56 -4.50
C GLY A 169 48.59 -5.68 -5.76
#